data_AF-A0A1F6DN05-F1
#
_entry.id   AF-A0A1F6DN05-F1
#
_cell.length_a   1.000
_cell.length_b   1.000
_cell.length_c   1.000
_cell.angle_alpha   90.00
_cell.angle_beta   90.00
_cell.angle_gamma   90.00
#
_symmetry.space_group_name_H-M   'P 1'
#
loop_
_entity.id
_entity.type
_entity.pdbx_description
1 polymer ?
#
loop_
_entity_poly.entity_id
_entity_poly.type
_entity_poly.pdbx_seq_one_letter_code
_entity_poly.pdbx_strand_id
1 'polypeptide(L)'
;MPSKVLPDAQAFAVFSERLKRRGFRKLSRTEFNKDFERLELIAPSSREGREVGFVFHANGLAVFVWTTFLAQESRARDKDAGWVLIKEGDEVKYFSHPLHRTKDFLHNLLGYARLAQLRVVNRPNCPECYARMDIVRGKGLKARYWKCDIPWEHKRAVSLPWDYGLPQAALDFLRLPRKRRAQYRAKLRAEGKEPGVALRHRKGWKVGRPENLVPMK
;
A
#
# COMPACT_ATOMS: atom_id res chain seq x y z
N MET A 1 3.54 16.67 -17.97
CA MET A 1 3.01 15.59 -17.10
C MET A 1 2.24 14.61 -17.99
N PRO A 2 2.19 13.29 -17.71
CA PRO A 2 1.37 12.37 -18.50
C PRO A 2 -0.09 12.83 -18.50
N SER A 3 -0.78 12.65 -19.63
CA SER A 3 -2.20 13.00 -19.75
C SER A 3 -3.03 12.23 -18.73
N LYS A 4 -3.94 12.95 -18.04
CA LYS A 4 -4.90 12.31 -17.14
C LYS A 4 -5.95 11.62 -17.98
N VAL A 5 -6.11 10.32 -17.80
CA VAL A 5 -7.08 9.51 -18.52
C VAL A 5 -8.15 9.05 -17.54
N LEU A 6 -9.42 9.19 -17.94
CA LEU A 6 -10.55 8.62 -17.25
C LEU A 6 -10.68 7.15 -17.65
N PRO A 7 -10.55 6.19 -16.71
CA PRO A 7 -11.02 4.85 -16.95
C PRO A 7 -12.52 4.91 -17.20
N ASP A 8 -13.01 4.20 -18.21
CA ASP A 8 -14.44 4.01 -18.38
C ASP A 8 -15.01 3.09 -17.27
N ALA A 9 -16.33 3.10 -17.10
CA ALA A 9 -17.01 2.31 -16.08
C ALA A 9 -16.80 0.79 -16.28
N GLN A 10 -16.63 0.34 -17.53
CA GLN A 10 -16.42 -1.06 -17.87
C GLN A 10 -15.02 -1.54 -17.42
N ALA A 11 -13.98 -0.74 -17.65
CA ALA A 11 -12.62 -0.97 -17.19
C ALA A 11 -12.57 -1.06 -15.66
N PHE A 12 -13.35 -0.22 -14.97
CA PHE A 12 -13.46 -0.30 -13.51
C PHE A 12 -14.22 -1.54 -13.03
N ALA A 13 -15.28 -1.95 -13.74
CA ALA A 13 -15.97 -3.21 -13.46
C ALA A 13 -15.02 -4.41 -13.62
N VAL A 14 -14.26 -4.46 -14.71
CA VAL A 14 -13.22 -5.49 -14.94
C VAL A 14 -12.15 -5.48 -13.86
N PHE A 15 -11.68 -4.30 -13.44
CA PHE A 15 -10.75 -4.14 -12.33
C PHE A 15 -11.32 -4.71 -11.03
N SER A 16 -12.58 -4.37 -10.71
CA SER A 16 -13.27 -4.84 -9.51
C SER A 16 -13.45 -6.35 -9.50
N GLU A 17 -13.86 -6.94 -10.62
CA GLU A 17 -13.99 -8.40 -10.76
C GLU A 17 -12.63 -9.11 -10.65
N ARG A 18 -11.56 -8.55 -11.22
CA ARG A 18 -10.20 -9.10 -11.07
C ARG A 18 -9.70 -9.05 -9.63
N LEU A 19 -10.07 -8.03 -8.85
CA LEU A 19 -9.79 -7.98 -7.42
C LEU A 19 -10.59 -9.06 -6.67
N LYS A 20 -11.89 -9.18 -6.93
CA LYS A 20 -12.75 -10.21 -6.32
C LYS A 20 -12.25 -11.62 -6.57
N ARG A 21 -11.85 -11.96 -7.80
CA ARG A 21 -11.25 -13.26 -8.16
C ARG A 21 -9.97 -13.55 -7.40
N ARG A 22 -9.31 -12.53 -6.85
CA ARG A 22 -8.14 -12.65 -5.98
C ARG A 22 -8.51 -12.61 -4.50
N GLY A 23 -9.78 -12.79 -4.13
CA GLY A 23 -10.23 -12.82 -2.74
C GLY A 23 -10.36 -11.46 -2.08
N PHE A 24 -10.21 -10.34 -2.82
CA PHE A 24 -10.51 -9.04 -2.26
C PHE A 24 -12.03 -8.83 -2.19
N ARG A 25 -12.52 -8.36 -1.04
CA ARG A 25 -13.91 -7.94 -0.85
C ARG A 25 -13.99 -6.42 -0.95
N LYS A 26 -15.06 -5.90 -1.56
CA LYS A 26 -15.35 -4.46 -1.55
C LYS A 26 -15.76 -4.04 -0.15
N LEU A 27 -15.19 -2.95 0.35
CA LEU A 27 -15.59 -2.36 1.62
C LEU A 27 -16.97 -1.72 1.49
N SER A 28 -17.85 -2.05 2.43
CA SER A 28 -19.14 -1.40 2.55
C SER A 28 -18.98 0.02 3.10
N ARG A 29 -20.00 0.84 2.89
CA ARG A 29 -20.06 2.19 3.47
C ARG A 29 -20.02 2.15 4.99
N THR A 30 -20.71 1.19 5.59
CA THR A 30 -20.76 1.02 7.04
C THR A 30 -19.39 0.67 7.62
N GLU A 31 -18.63 -0.21 6.98
CA GLU A 31 -17.26 -0.54 7.42
C GLU A 31 -16.32 0.65 7.31
N PHE A 32 -16.38 1.38 6.20
CA PHE A 32 -15.59 2.60 6.01
C PHE A 32 -15.91 3.63 7.10
N ASN A 33 -17.20 3.91 7.31
CA ASN A 33 -17.65 4.88 8.30
C ASN A 33 -17.29 4.44 9.72
N LYS A 34 -17.46 3.16 10.06
CA LYS A 34 -17.14 2.65 11.39
C LYS A 34 -15.67 2.86 11.73
N ASP A 35 -14.74 2.57 10.82
CA ASP A 35 -13.32 2.82 11.06
C ASP A 35 -12.99 4.31 11.10
N PHE A 36 -13.60 5.09 10.22
CA PHE A 36 -13.39 6.54 10.16
C PHE A 36 -13.89 7.26 11.42
N GLU A 37 -15.10 6.93 11.87
CA GLU A 37 -15.75 7.49 13.06
C GLU A 37 -15.06 7.00 14.33
N ARG A 38 -14.77 5.69 14.44
CA ARG A 38 -14.09 5.11 15.62
C ARG A 38 -12.74 5.77 15.88
N LEU A 39 -11.93 5.94 14.83
CA LEU A 39 -10.57 6.48 14.95
C LEU A 39 -10.49 8.00 14.76
N GLU A 40 -11.62 8.64 14.41
CA GLU A 40 -11.69 10.04 14.02
C GLU A 40 -10.57 10.40 13.03
N LEU A 41 -10.50 9.66 11.91
CA LEU A 41 -9.39 9.76 10.98
C LEU A 41 -9.37 11.12 10.28
N ILE A 42 -8.32 11.91 10.51
CA ILE A 42 -8.13 13.20 9.86
C ILE A 42 -7.27 13.00 8.61
N ALA A 43 -7.88 13.25 7.45
CA ALA A 43 -7.20 13.15 6.17
C ALA A 43 -6.08 14.22 6.06
N PRO A 44 -4.94 13.90 5.42
CA PRO A 44 -3.83 14.85 5.28
C PRO A 44 -4.13 16.04 4.36
N SER A 45 -5.19 15.96 3.57
CA SER A 45 -5.70 17.02 2.70
C SER A 45 -7.22 16.91 2.61
N SER A 46 -7.90 18.03 2.37
CA SER A 46 -9.33 18.01 2.05
C SER A 46 -9.58 17.09 0.87
N ARG A 47 -10.61 16.24 1.01
CA ARG A 47 -11.00 15.24 0.02
C ARG A 47 -12.30 15.69 -0.61
N GLU A 48 -12.31 15.69 -1.93
CA GLU A 48 -13.54 15.84 -2.69
C GLU A 48 -14.06 14.44 -3.03
N GLY A 49 -15.28 14.15 -2.58
CA GLY A 49 -16.01 12.92 -2.83
C GLY A 49 -15.53 11.68 -2.07
N ARG A 50 -16.02 10.51 -2.50
CA ARG A 50 -15.88 9.23 -1.80
C ARG A 50 -14.76 8.37 -2.38
N GLU A 51 -14.13 7.57 -1.53
CA GLU A 51 -13.18 6.53 -1.93
C GLU A 51 -13.88 5.18 -2.06
N VAL A 52 -13.47 4.39 -3.05
CA VAL A 52 -13.82 2.98 -3.14
C VAL A 52 -12.66 2.17 -2.56
N GLY A 53 -12.99 1.32 -1.59
CA GLY A 53 -12.04 0.44 -0.92
C GLY A 53 -12.28 -1.02 -1.21
N PHE A 54 -11.21 -1.79 -1.28
CA PHE A 54 -11.23 -3.25 -1.26
C PHE A 54 -10.27 -3.75 -0.19
N VAL A 55 -10.62 -4.85 0.47
CA VAL A 55 -9.84 -5.45 1.56
C VAL A 55 -9.61 -6.93 1.32
N PHE A 56 -8.43 -7.42 1.69
CA PHE A 56 -8.06 -8.84 1.71
C PHE A 56 -7.31 -9.13 3.01
N HIS A 57 -7.61 -10.26 3.67
CA HIS A 57 -6.97 -10.67 4.92
C HIS A 57 -6.21 -11.98 4.74
N ALA A 58 -4.99 -12.05 5.27
CA ALA A 58 -4.28 -13.31 5.50
C ALA A 58 -3.15 -13.11 6.52
N ASN A 59 -2.80 -14.17 7.27
CA ASN A 59 -1.66 -14.19 8.19
C ASN A 59 -1.59 -13.01 9.19
N GLY A 60 -2.74 -12.62 9.74
CA GLY A 60 -2.86 -11.49 10.68
C GLY A 60 -2.76 -10.10 10.06
N LEU A 61 -2.57 -10.00 8.74
CA LEU A 61 -2.43 -8.75 8.01
C LEU A 61 -3.64 -8.50 7.10
N ALA A 62 -3.89 -7.22 6.84
CA ALA A 62 -4.95 -6.76 5.95
C ALA A 62 -4.37 -5.89 4.82
N VAL A 63 -4.65 -6.25 3.57
CA VAL A 63 -4.30 -5.47 2.39
C VAL A 63 -5.50 -4.64 1.99
N PHE A 64 -5.34 -3.32 1.98
CA PHE A 64 -6.36 -2.39 1.50
C PHE A 64 -5.94 -1.78 0.17
N VAL A 65 -6.89 -1.74 -0.76
CA VAL A 65 -6.75 -1.07 -2.06
C VAL A 65 -7.77 0.06 -2.11
N TRP A 66 -7.27 1.29 -2.16
CA TRP A 66 -8.10 2.48 -2.20
C TRP A 66 -7.98 3.16 -3.54
N THR A 67 -9.09 3.70 -4.03
CA THR A 67 -9.11 4.57 -5.19
C THR A 67 -10.18 5.63 -5.02
N THR A 68 -9.85 6.87 -5.41
CA THR A 68 -10.82 7.97 -5.48
C THR A 68 -11.67 7.91 -6.76
N PHE A 69 -11.56 6.84 -7.55
CA PHE A 69 -12.38 6.63 -8.74
C PHE A 69 -13.80 6.19 -8.40
N LEU A 70 -14.75 6.98 -8.87
CA LEU A 70 -16.17 6.72 -8.79
C LEU A 70 -16.68 6.54 -10.21
N ALA A 71 -17.04 5.31 -10.55
CA ALA A 71 -17.50 4.94 -11.90
C ALA A 71 -18.73 5.73 -12.37
N GLN A 72 -19.49 6.29 -11.41
CA GLN A 72 -20.68 7.11 -11.65
C GLN A 72 -20.34 8.57 -11.98
N GLU A 73 -19.09 9.00 -11.76
CA GLU A 73 -18.67 10.37 -12.04
C GLU A 73 -18.08 10.47 -13.44
N SER A 74 -18.63 11.40 -14.24
CA SER A 74 -18.22 11.64 -15.63
C SER A 74 -16.93 12.46 -15.76
N ARG A 75 -16.32 12.89 -14.64
CA ARG A 75 -15.15 13.79 -14.63
C ARG A 75 -14.03 13.25 -13.73
N ALA A 76 -12.78 13.42 -14.17
CA ALA A 76 -11.62 13.15 -13.34
C ALA A 76 -11.37 14.37 -12.46
N ARG A 77 -11.33 14.17 -11.14
CA ARG A 77 -10.84 15.21 -10.22
C ARG A 77 -9.33 15.31 -10.33
N ASP A 78 -8.82 16.51 -10.08
CA ASP A 78 -7.40 16.76 -10.24
C ASP A 78 -6.50 15.98 -9.28
N LYS A 79 -7.03 15.67 -8.09
CA LYS A 79 -6.33 14.97 -7.01
C LYS A 79 -6.55 13.45 -7.03
N ASP A 80 -7.15 12.93 -8.10
CA ASP A 80 -7.49 11.52 -8.11
C ASP A 80 -6.27 10.59 -8.13
N ALA A 81 -6.32 9.61 -7.23
CA ALA A 81 -5.24 8.67 -7.03
C ALA A 81 -5.76 7.31 -6.53
N GLY A 82 -4.86 6.33 -6.57
CA GLY A 82 -5.07 5.05 -5.92
C GLY A 82 -3.82 4.65 -5.14
N TRP A 83 -4.01 3.86 -4.09
CA TRP A 83 -2.91 3.34 -3.30
C TRP A 83 -3.28 1.99 -2.69
N VAL A 84 -2.23 1.27 -2.31
CA VAL A 84 -2.32 0.00 -1.61
C VAL A 84 -1.60 0.14 -0.30
N LEU A 85 -2.20 -0.31 0.79
CA LEU A 85 -1.58 -0.32 2.11
C LEU A 85 -1.74 -1.68 2.76
N ILE A 86 -0.82 -2.01 3.67
CA ILE A 86 -0.89 -3.21 4.50
C ILE A 86 -1.01 -2.74 5.95
N LYS A 87 -2.04 -3.25 6.63
CA LYS A 87 -2.26 -3.04 8.05
C LYS A 87 -2.04 -4.32 8.84
N GLU A 88 -1.69 -4.14 10.10
CA GLU A 88 -1.78 -5.15 11.13
C GLU A 88 -2.58 -4.54 12.29
N GLY A 89 -3.77 -5.07 12.56
CA GLY A 89 -4.79 -4.34 13.33
C GLY A 89 -5.07 -2.96 12.71
N ASP A 90 -4.97 -1.90 13.52
CA ASP A 90 -5.11 -0.51 13.07
C ASP A 90 -3.80 0.11 12.56
N GLU A 91 -2.65 -0.54 12.78
CA GLU A 91 -1.34 0.01 12.43
C GLU A 91 -1.03 -0.15 10.94
N VAL A 92 -0.71 0.95 10.27
CA VAL A 92 -0.28 0.94 8.87
C VAL A 92 1.22 0.59 8.77
N LYS A 93 1.52 -0.67 8.46
CA LYS A 93 2.88 -1.18 8.29
C LYS A 93 3.52 -0.78 6.94
N TYR A 94 2.70 -0.72 5.89
CA TYR A 94 3.16 -0.39 4.53
C TYR A 94 2.17 0.50 3.79
N PHE A 95 2.71 1.42 2.98
CA PHE A 95 1.96 2.26 2.07
C PHE A 95 2.67 2.31 0.71
N SER A 96 1.95 2.01 -0.37
CA SER A 96 2.47 2.11 -1.73
C SER A 96 2.74 3.57 -2.10
N HIS A 97 3.46 3.81 -3.20
CA HIS A 97 3.39 5.15 -3.77
C HIS A 97 1.97 5.39 -4.29
N PRO A 98 1.38 6.58 -4.09
CA PRO A 98 0.16 6.96 -4.79
C PRO A 98 0.36 6.79 -6.29
N LEU A 99 -0.63 6.18 -6.94
CA LEU A 99 -0.69 6.00 -8.37
C LEU A 99 -1.59 7.11 -8.93
N HIS A 100 -1.04 7.88 -9.86
CA HIS A 100 -1.79 8.92 -10.56
C HIS A 100 -2.58 8.31 -11.73
N ARG A 101 -3.65 8.99 -12.13
CA ARG A 101 -4.50 8.57 -13.26
C ARG A 101 -3.79 8.73 -14.60
N THR A 102 -3.00 7.73 -14.97
CA THR A 102 -2.52 7.53 -16.34
C THR A 102 -3.37 6.45 -17.03
N LYS A 103 -3.18 6.22 -18.33
CA LYS A 103 -3.84 5.13 -19.07
C LYS A 103 -3.68 3.74 -18.40
N ASP A 104 -2.56 3.53 -17.71
CA ASP A 104 -2.25 2.26 -17.05
C ASP A 104 -2.63 2.24 -15.56
N PHE A 105 -3.42 3.21 -15.09
CA PHE A 105 -3.73 3.39 -13.67
C PHE A 105 -4.33 2.15 -13.02
N LEU A 106 -5.44 1.62 -13.57
CA LEU A 106 -6.12 0.45 -13.02
C LEU A 106 -5.25 -0.81 -13.11
N HIS A 107 -4.51 -0.97 -14.22
CA HIS A 107 -3.58 -2.09 -14.39
C HIS A 107 -2.48 -2.05 -13.32
N ASN A 108 -1.85 -0.89 -13.12
CA ASN A 108 -0.83 -0.70 -12.10
C ASN A 108 -1.39 -0.92 -10.69
N LEU A 109 -2.56 -0.33 -10.37
CA LEU A 109 -3.20 -0.51 -9.07
C LEU A 109 -3.49 -1.98 -8.78
N LEU A 110 -3.99 -2.71 -9.77
CA LEU A 110 -4.24 -4.15 -9.70
C LEU A 110 -2.94 -4.96 -9.51
N GLY A 111 -1.86 -4.56 -10.17
CA GLY A 111 -0.53 -5.17 -10.00
C GLY A 111 0.03 -4.95 -8.58
N TYR A 112 -0.05 -3.72 -8.06
CA TYR A 112 0.35 -3.41 -6.69
C TYR A 112 -0.53 -4.10 -5.64
N ALA A 113 -1.83 -4.24 -5.90
CA ALA A 113 -2.75 -4.99 -5.04
C ALA A 113 -2.33 -6.47 -4.96
N ARG A 114 -2.05 -7.10 -6.11
CA ARG A 114 -1.56 -8.49 -6.16
C ARG A 114 -0.22 -8.66 -5.47
N LEU A 115 0.69 -7.70 -5.61
CA LEU A 115 1.98 -7.73 -4.92
C LEU A 115 1.84 -7.67 -3.40
N ALA A 116 1.01 -6.76 -2.90
CA ALA A 116 0.76 -6.65 -1.47
C ALA A 116 0.07 -7.92 -0.93
N GLN A 117 -0.89 -8.46 -1.69
CA GLN A 117 -1.51 -9.74 -1.40
C GLN A 117 -0.47 -10.87 -1.31
N LEU A 118 0.39 -11.04 -2.31
CA LEU A 118 1.39 -12.11 -2.33
C LEU A 118 2.34 -11.99 -1.14
N ARG A 119 2.77 -10.78 -0.78
CA ARG A 119 3.61 -10.56 0.41
C ARG A 119 2.92 -10.97 1.71
N VAL A 120 1.63 -10.67 1.83
CA VAL A 120 0.85 -11.00 3.03
C VAL A 120 0.56 -12.50 3.10
N VAL A 121 0.21 -13.14 1.97
CA VAL A 121 0.01 -14.60 1.89
C VAL A 121 1.31 -15.36 2.16
N ASN A 122 2.43 -14.85 1.66
CA ASN A 122 3.76 -15.43 1.85
C ASN A 122 4.50 -14.76 3.02
N ARG A 123 3.79 -14.30 4.07
CA ARG A 123 4.42 -13.76 5.29
C ARG A 123 5.37 -14.83 5.83
N PRO A 124 6.69 -14.57 5.88
CA PRO A 124 7.63 -15.60 6.28
C PRO A 124 7.59 -15.84 7.78
N ASN A 125 7.90 -17.06 8.15
CA ASN A 125 8.31 -17.40 9.52
C ASN A 125 9.82 -17.18 9.65
N CYS A 126 10.27 -16.87 10.86
CA CYS A 126 11.68 -16.78 11.17
C CYS A 126 12.34 -18.15 10.96
N PRO A 127 13.46 -18.25 10.23
CA PRO A 127 14.16 -19.54 10.06
C PRO A 127 14.81 -20.07 11.35
N GLU A 128 14.95 -19.26 12.41
CA GLU A 128 15.55 -19.68 13.68
C GLU A 128 14.50 -20.12 14.71
N CYS A 129 13.52 -19.27 15.03
CA CYS A 129 12.49 -19.56 16.05
C CYS A 129 11.09 -19.91 15.49
N TYR A 130 10.91 -19.91 14.17
CA TYR A 130 9.63 -20.16 13.49
C TYR A 130 8.48 -19.17 13.81
N ALA A 131 8.73 -18.12 14.60
CA ALA A 131 7.78 -17.04 14.84
C ALA A 131 7.47 -16.26 13.55
N ARG A 132 6.29 -15.64 13.46
CA ARG A 132 5.90 -14.87 12.28
C ARG A 132 6.71 -13.58 12.22
N MET A 133 7.30 -13.28 11.08
CA MET A 133 8.09 -12.05 10.93
C MET A 133 7.20 -10.82 10.69
N ASP A 134 7.67 -9.67 11.17
CA ASP A 134 7.00 -8.38 11.07
C ASP A 134 7.54 -7.51 9.92
N ILE A 135 6.68 -6.63 9.43
CA ILE A 135 7.03 -5.63 8.42
C ILE A 135 7.68 -4.43 9.12
N VAL A 136 8.96 -4.20 8.87
CA VAL A 136 9.70 -3.09 9.50
C VAL A 136 10.27 -2.12 8.47
N ARG A 137 10.52 -0.87 8.89
CA ARG A 137 11.12 0.18 8.06
C ARG A 137 12.64 0.05 8.05
N GLY A 138 13.25 0.16 6.87
CA GLY A 138 14.70 0.26 6.71
C GLY A 138 15.21 1.69 6.69
N LYS A 139 16.54 1.85 6.60
CA LYS A 139 17.21 3.16 6.48
C LYS A 139 16.75 3.96 5.26
N GLY A 140 16.39 3.26 4.18
CA GLY A 140 15.82 3.89 2.99
C GLY A 140 14.37 4.35 3.21
N LEU A 141 14.01 5.51 2.69
CA LEU A 141 12.73 6.19 2.94
C LEU A 141 11.46 5.34 2.70
N LYS A 142 11.54 4.37 1.78
CA LYS A 142 10.48 3.39 1.48
C LYS A 142 10.97 1.94 1.58
N ALA A 143 12.16 1.73 2.13
CA ALA A 143 12.69 0.40 2.35
C ALA A 143 11.83 -0.30 3.40
N ARG A 144 11.46 -1.53 3.10
CA ARG A 144 10.83 -2.47 4.02
C ARG A 144 11.63 -3.75 4.00
N TYR A 145 11.47 -4.56 5.02
CA TYR A 145 11.98 -5.91 5.13
C TYR A 145 11.15 -6.65 6.18
N TRP A 146 11.25 -7.97 6.19
CA TRP A 146 10.68 -8.80 7.24
C TRP A 146 11.70 -8.94 8.36
N LYS A 147 11.30 -8.80 9.61
CA LYS A 147 12.17 -8.95 10.78
C LYS A 147 11.50 -9.83 11.82
N CYS A 148 12.26 -10.70 12.48
CA CYS A 148 11.70 -11.46 13.60
C CYS A 148 11.25 -10.51 14.72
N ASP A 149 10.08 -10.80 15.28
CA ASP A 149 9.44 -10.16 16.43
C ASP A 149 10.06 -10.60 17.77
N ILE A 150 10.69 -11.78 17.81
CA ILE A 150 11.35 -12.39 18.97
C ILE A 150 12.88 -12.39 18.79
N PRO A 151 13.58 -11.24 18.86
CA PRO A 151 15.02 -11.20 18.65
C PRO A 151 15.84 -11.78 19.81
N TRP A 152 15.26 -11.90 21.01
CA TRP A 152 15.97 -12.39 22.20
C TRP A 152 16.23 -13.90 22.18
N GLU A 153 15.54 -14.66 21.34
CA GLU A 153 15.80 -16.09 21.13
C GLU A 153 16.94 -16.35 20.13
N HIS A 154 17.51 -15.29 19.54
CA HIS A 154 18.50 -15.40 18.48
C HIS A 154 19.87 -14.89 18.91
N LYS A 155 20.92 -15.50 18.37
CA LYS A 155 22.29 -14.97 18.50
C LYS A 155 22.47 -13.65 17.75
N ARG A 156 21.67 -13.42 16.69
CA ARG A 156 21.71 -12.21 15.85
C ARG A 156 20.32 -11.83 15.37
N ALA A 157 20.11 -10.55 15.04
CA ALA A 157 18.85 -10.10 14.47
C ALA A 157 18.60 -10.76 13.10
N VAL A 158 17.48 -11.49 12.98
CA VAL A 158 17.08 -12.16 11.74
C VAL A 158 16.19 -11.25 10.91
N SER A 159 16.53 -11.10 9.63
CA SER A 159 15.75 -10.32 8.66
C SER A 159 15.74 -10.96 7.28
N LEU A 160 14.63 -10.83 6.57
CA LEU A 160 14.46 -11.31 5.19
C LEU A 160 14.08 -10.15 4.24
N PRO A 161 14.45 -10.23 2.94
CA PRO A 161 14.11 -9.21 1.96
C PRO A 161 12.60 -8.98 1.83
N TRP A 162 12.19 -7.75 1.50
CA TRP A 162 10.76 -7.41 1.34
C TRP A 162 10.01 -8.19 0.26
N ASP A 163 10.75 -8.76 -0.69
CA ASP A 163 10.20 -9.56 -1.78
C ASP A 163 10.41 -11.06 -1.57
N TYR A 164 10.70 -11.48 -0.33
CA TYR A 164 10.83 -12.88 0.02
C TYR A 164 9.59 -13.68 -0.42
N GLY A 165 9.82 -14.83 -1.06
CA GLY A 165 8.75 -15.71 -1.54
C GLY A 165 7.91 -15.15 -2.68
N LEU A 166 8.30 -14.05 -3.34
CA LEU A 166 7.56 -13.55 -4.50
C LEU A 166 7.92 -14.33 -5.78
N PRO A 167 6.94 -14.68 -6.63
CA PRO A 167 7.21 -15.34 -7.90
C PRO A 167 7.89 -14.38 -8.89
N GLN A 168 8.61 -14.92 -9.88
CA GLN A 168 9.38 -14.13 -10.84
C GLN A 168 8.53 -13.07 -11.57
N ALA A 169 7.29 -13.41 -11.98
CA ALA A 169 6.38 -12.47 -12.63
C ALA A 169 6.06 -11.22 -11.77
N ALA A 170 5.99 -11.39 -10.44
CA ALA A 170 5.81 -10.28 -9.52
C ALA A 170 7.07 -9.41 -9.40
N LEU A 171 8.25 -10.03 -9.41
CA LEU A 171 9.54 -9.32 -9.41
C LEU A 171 9.73 -8.53 -10.72
N ASP A 172 9.32 -9.09 -11.84
CA ASP A 172 9.42 -8.45 -13.16
C ASP A 172 8.52 -7.20 -13.25
N PHE A 173 7.29 -7.28 -12.72
CA PHE A 173 6.42 -6.11 -12.59
C PHE A 173 7.09 -4.99 -11.78
N LEU A 174 7.88 -5.32 -10.75
CA LEU A 174 8.59 -4.34 -9.92
C LEU A 174 9.86 -3.78 -10.55
N ARG A 175 10.47 -4.50 -11.49
CA ARG A 175 11.77 -4.18 -12.08
C ARG A 175 11.79 -2.79 -12.71
N LEU A 176 10.84 -2.51 -13.60
CA LEU A 176 10.79 -1.24 -14.32
C LEU A 176 10.50 -0.03 -13.41
N PRO A 177 9.48 -0.06 -12.52
CA PRO A 177 9.28 1.00 -11.53
C PRO A 177 10.49 1.24 -10.63
N ARG A 178 11.21 0.17 -10.22
CA ARG A 178 12.43 0.29 -9.41
C ARG A 178 13.57 0.94 -10.17
N LYS A 179 13.80 0.52 -11.42
CA LYS A 179 14.81 1.13 -12.31
C LYS A 179 14.56 2.63 -12.47
N ARG A 180 13.32 3.02 -12.79
CA ARG A 180 12.92 4.43 -12.93
C ARG A 180 13.17 5.22 -11.63
N ARG A 181 12.82 4.67 -10.47
CA ARG A 181 13.09 5.31 -9.16
C ARG A 181 14.59 5.39 -8.84
N ALA A 182 15.39 4.42 -9.25
CA ALA A 182 16.83 4.45 -9.07
C ALA A 182 17.45 5.56 -9.93
N GLN A 183 17.09 5.61 -11.21
CA GLN A 183 17.53 6.67 -12.14
C GLN A 183 17.12 8.07 -11.66
N TYR A 184 15.87 8.25 -11.22
CA TYR A 184 15.41 9.51 -10.67
C TYR A 184 16.22 9.95 -9.42
N ARG A 185 16.51 9.01 -8.51
CA ARG A 185 17.35 9.30 -7.34
C ARG A 185 18.79 9.66 -7.72
N ALA A 186 19.36 8.97 -8.70
CA ALA A 186 20.69 9.29 -9.22
C ALA A 186 20.72 10.69 -9.84
N LYS A 187 19.72 11.04 -10.65
CA LYS A 187 19.56 12.38 -11.23
C LYS A 187 19.51 13.47 -10.15
N LEU A 188 18.67 13.30 -9.11
CA LEU A 188 18.58 14.29 -8.03
C LEU A 188 19.92 14.48 -7.30
N ARG A 189 20.66 13.39 -7.04
CA ARG A 189 21.97 13.48 -6.40
C ARG A 189 22.99 14.21 -7.27
N ALA A 190 22.97 13.96 -8.59
CA ALA A 190 23.82 14.68 -9.54
C ALA A 190 23.50 16.19 -9.57
N GLU A 191 22.25 16.56 -9.32
CA GLU A 191 21.81 17.97 -9.16
C GLU A 191 22.04 18.53 -7.74
N GLY A 192 22.72 17.81 -6.84
CA GLY A 192 22.92 18.24 -5.44
C GLY A 192 21.65 18.23 -4.57
N LYS A 193 20.53 17.67 -5.07
CA LYS A 193 19.25 17.64 -4.37
C LYS A 193 19.10 16.35 -3.56
N GLU A 194 18.62 16.48 -2.33
CA GLU A 194 18.36 15.32 -1.49
C GLU A 194 17.12 14.54 -1.98
N PRO A 195 17.23 13.22 -2.28
CA PRO A 195 16.08 12.46 -2.72
C PRO A 195 15.07 12.22 -1.60
N GLY A 196 13.79 12.48 -1.89
CA GLY A 196 12.69 12.13 -0.99
C GLY A 196 12.27 13.23 -0.01
N VAL A 197 12.76 14.46 -0.16
CA VAL A 197 12.29 15.65 0.58
C VAL A 197 10.75 15.73 0.56
N ALA A 198 10.14 15.64 -0.63
CA ALA A 198 8.68 15.67 -0.78
C ALA A 198 7.94 14.51 -0.08
N LEU A 199 8.61 13.41 0.27
CA LEU A 199 8.01 12.33 1.05
C LEU A 199 8.12 12.59 2.56
N ARG A 200 9.19 13.27 3.03
CA ARG A 200 9.34 13.67 4.43
C ARG A 200 8.33 14.73 4.86
N HIS A 201 7.99 15.65 3.97
CA HIS A 201 7.01 16.71 4.25
C HIS A 201 5.55 16.31 4.03
N ARG A 202 5.27 15.10 3.52
CA ARG A 202 3.87 14.65 3.35
C ARG A 202 3.21 14.45 4.70
N LYS A 203 2.14 15.19 4.94
CA LYS A 203 1.23 14.91 6.06
C LYS A 203 0.66 13.50 5.88
N GLY A 204 0.71 12.71 6.94
CA GLY A 204 0.02 11.43 7.01
C GLY A 204 -1.42 11.62 7.50
N TRP A 205 -2.20 10.54 7.45
CA TRP A 205 -3.43 10.47 8.23
C TRP A 205 -3.12 10.61 9.71
N LYS A 206 -3.95 11.36 10.43
CA LYS A 206 -3.89 11.44 11.90
C LYS A 206 -5.09 10.68 12.49
N VAL A 207 -4.84 10.02 13.61
CA VAL A 207 -5.89 9.39 14.42
C VAL A 207 -6.30 10.43 15.46
N GLY A 208 -7.55 10.87 15.44
CA GLY A 208 -8.08 11.83 16.41
C GLY A 208 -8.31 11.22 17.78
N ARG A 209 -8.61 9.92 17.83
CA ARG A 209 -8.87 9.14 19.05
C ARG A 209 -7.90 7.96 19.19
N PRO A 210 -6.63 8.20 19.58
CA PRO A 210 -5.64 7.14 19.72
C PRO A 210 -6.03 6.07 20.74
N GLU A 211 -6.86 6.40 21.74
CA GLU A 211 -7.41 5.47 22.73
C GLU A 211 -8.30 4.39 22.14
N ASN A 212 -8.85 4.61 20.94
CA ASN A 212 -9.68 3.64 20.22
C ASN A 212 -8.87 2.74 19.28
N LEU A 213 -7.54 2.89 19.24
CA LEU A 213 -6.67 1.97 18.53
C LEU A 213 -6.81 0.61 19.19
N VAL A 214 -7.08 -0.42 18.39
CA VAL A 214 -7.03 -1.79 18.87
C VAL A 214 -5.55 -2.20 18.86
N PRO A 215 -4.86 -2.26 20.03
CA PRO A 215 -3.50 -2.76 20.08
C PRO A 215 -3.50 -4.23 19.66
N MET A 216 -2.40 -4.66 19.06
CA MET A 216 -2.23 -6.09 18.79
C MET A 216 -2.16 -6.88 20.10
N LYS A 217 -2.79 -8.05 20.10
CA LYS A 217 -2.43 -9.16 20.98
C LYS A 217 -1.33 -9.97 20.30
#